data_AF-E9GME8-F1
#
_entry.id   AF-E9GME8-F1
#
_cell.length_a   1.000
_cell.length_b   1.000
_cell.length_c   1.000
_cell.angle_alpha   90.00
_cell.angle_beta   90.00
_cell.angle_gamma   90.00
#
_symmetry.space_group_name_H-M   'P 1'
#
loop_
_entity.id
_entity.type
_entity.pdbx_description
1 polymer ?
#
loop_
_entity_poly.entity_id
_entity_poly.type
_entity_poly.pdbx_seq_one_letter_code
_entity_poly.pdbx_strand_id
1 'polypeptide(L)'
;RRHKANARERQRMHGLNGALDNLRRLAPIVSDSQKLSKIETLRLAKNYIKLLSDMLNDNPASASASAASTIKTANVLTPGLSQATVNVIHSLLGINRRSSI
;
A
#
# COMPACT_ATOMS: atom_id res chain seq x y z
N ARG A 1 12.26 29.39 -26.50
CA ARG A 1 13.00 28.97 -25.28
C ARG A 1 12.11 28.25 -24.25
N ARG A 2 10.93 28.80 -23.88
CA ARG A 2 9.96 28.18 -22.95
C ARG A 2 9.45 26.79 -23.41
N HIS A 3 9.14 26.62 -24.69
CA HIS A 3 8.69 25.30 -25.21
C HIS A 3 9.68 24.16 -24.97
N LYS A 4 10.98 24.39 -25.18
CA LYS A 4 12.03 23.38 -24.93
C LYS A 4 12.15 23.05 -23.43
N ALA A 5 12.00 24.03 -22.56
CA ALA A 5 12.00 23.81 -21.11
C ALA A 5 10.77 23.01 -20.65
N ASN A 6 9.57 23.37 -21.13
CA ASN A 6 8.34 22.66 -20.81
C ASN A 6 8.36 21.21 -21.30
N ALA A 7 8.94 20.95 -22.47
CA ALA A 7 9.11 19.59 -22.99
C ALA A 7 10.00 18.73 -22.09
N ARG A 8 11.12 19.29 -21.59
CA ARG A 8 12.00 18.59 -20.64
C ARG A 8 11.30 18.29 -19.32
N GLU A 9 10.55 19.24 -18.77
CA GLU A 9 9.85 18.99 -17.50
C GLU A 9 8.75 17.93 -17.67
N ARG A 10 8.04 17.91 -18.81
CA ARG A 10 7.12 16.82 -19.11
C ARG A 10 7.84 15.47 -19.14
N GLN A 11 8.99 15.37 -19.81
CA GLN A 11 9.77 14.13 -19.84
C GLN A 11 10.22 13.69 -18.44
N ARG A 12 10.67 14.63 -17.60
CA ARG A 12 11.04 14.37 -16.20
C ARG A 12 9.85 13.83 -15.41
N MET A 13 8.69 14.46 -15.57
CA MET A 13 7.45 14.03 -14.90
C MET A 13 6.93 12.69 -15.43
N HIS A 14 7.10 12.37 -16.71
CA HIS A 14 6.81 11.03 -17.25
C HIS A 14 7.68 9.97 -16.58
N GLY A 15 8.98 10.21 -16.42
CA GLY A 15 9.87 9.30 -15.69
C GLY A 15 9.44 9.11 -14.22
N LEU A 16 9.13 10.21 -13.53
CA LEU A 16 8.67 10.17 -12.13
C LEU A 16 7.35 9.41 -11.98
N ASN A 17 6.36 9.69 -12.84
CA ASN A 17 5.08 8.99 -12.80
C ASN A 17 5.23 7.50 -13.13
N GLY A 18 6.13 7.15 -14.06
CA GLY A 18 6.46 5.75 -14.36
C GLY A 18 7.05 5.01 -13.16
N ALA A 19 8.00 5.63 -12.44
CA ALA A 19 8.53 5.06 -11.21
C ALA A 19 7.46 4.88 -10.12
N LEU A 20 6.53 5.84 -9.99
CA LEU A 20 5.42 5.75 -9.05
C LEU A 20 4.41 4.66 -9.45
N ASP A 21 4.18 4.44 -10.74
CA ASP A 21 3.33 3.34 -11.22
C ASP A 21 4.00 1.98 -10.99
N ASN A 22 5.34 1.87 -11.12
CA ASN A 22 6.08 0.67 -10.71
C ASN A 22 5.95 0.41 -9.21
N LEU A 23 6.03 1.45 -8.38
CA LEU A 23 5.84 1.30 -6.93
C LEU A 23 4.43 0.78 -6.59
N ARG A 24 3.39 1.19 -7.33
CA ARG A 24 2.02 0.66 -7.12
C ARG A 24 1.93 -0.84 -7.35
N ARG A 25 2.68 -1.38 -8.32
CA ARG A 25 2.70 -2.83 -8.61
C ARG A 25 3.32 -3.65 -7.47
N LEU A 26 4.19 -3.03 -6.67
CA LEU A 26 4.82 -3.66 -5.51
C LEU A 26 4.02 -3.47 -4.22
N ALA A 27 3.02 -2.59 -4.22
CA ALA A 27 2.22 -2.31 -3.04
C ALA A 27 1.34 -3.52 -2.71
N PRO A 28 1.30 -3.96 -1.45
CA PRO A 28 0.51 -5.12 -1.06
C PRO A 28 -0.98 -4.77 -1.15
N ILE A 29 -1.79 -5.74 -1.57
CA ILE A 29 -3.23 -5.74 -1.28
C ILE A 29 -3.95 -4.55 -1.94
N VAL A 30 -3.59 -4.26 -3.20
CA VAL A 30 -4.33 -3.32 -4.05
C VAL A 30 -5.01 -4.16 -5.13
N SER A 31 -6.32 -4.03 -5.27
CA SER A 31 -7.02 -4.68 -6.38
C SER A 31 -6.56 -4.08 -7.70
N ASP A 32 -6.48 -4.89 -8.76
CA ASP A 32 -6.19 -4.40 -10.12
C ASP A 32 -7.16 -3.29 -10.57
N SER A 33 -8.32 -3.19 -9.90
CA SER A 33 -9.34 -2.18 -10.12
C SER A 33 -9.09 -0.81 -9.45
N GLN A 34 -8.22 -0.70 -8.42
CA GLN A 34 -8.03 0.55 -7.70
C GLN A 34 -6.65 1.17 -7.93
N LYS A 35 -6.60 2.28 -8.67
CA LYS A 35 -5.38 3.10 -8.75
C LYS A 35 -5.28 4.03 -7.54
N LEU A 36 -4.31 3.76 -6.67
CA LEU A 36 -4.01 4.63 -5.53
C LEU A 36 -3.55 6.03 -5.95
N SER A 37 -3.97 7.04 -5.20
CA SER A 37 -3.45 8.40 -5.32
C SER A 37 -1.94 8.44 -5.03
N LYS A 38 -1.23 9.48 -5.48
CA LYS A 38 0.24 9.57 -5.27
C LYS A 38 0.62 9.48 -3.80
N ILE A 39 -0.15 10.15 -2.94
CA ILE A 39 0.10 10.16 -1.50
C ILE A 39 -0.21 8.80 -0.85
N GLU A 40 -1.30 8.14 -1.25
CA GLU A 40 -1.63 6.81 -0.73
C GLU A 40 -0.61 5.76 -1.17
N THR A 41 -0.11 5.82 -2.41
CA THR A 41 0.98 4.94 -2.87
C THR A 41 2.22 5.08 -1.97
N LEU A 42 2.64 6.32 -1.68
CA LEU A 42 3.82 6.56 -0.85
C LEU A 42 3.60 6.12 0.61
N ARG A 43 2.42 6.40 1.18
CA ARG A 43 2.07 5.99 2.54
C ARG A 43 2.01 4.47 2.66
N LEU A 44 1.32 3.79 1.74
CA LEU A 44 1.20 2.34 1.75
C LEU A 44 2.57 1.66 1.56
N ALA A 45 3.42 2.17 0.66
CA ALA A 45 4.77 1.65 0.49
C ALA A 45 5.62 1.77 1.77
N LYS A 46 5.58 2.94 2.44
CA LYS A 46 6.27 3.13 3.73
C LYS A 46 5.75 2.15 4.79
N ASN A 47 4.43 2.03 4.90
CA ASN A 47 3.79 1.13 5.87
C ASN A 47 4.14 -0.33 5.59
N TYR A 48 4.23 -0.72 4.31
CA TYR A 48 4.60 -2.07 3.93
C TYR A 48 6.06 -2.39 4.27
N ILE A 49 7.00 -1.46 4.01
CA ILE A 49 8.40 -1.62 4.43
C ILE A 49 8.47 -1.83 5.95
N LYS A 50 7.71 -1.05 6.73
CA LYS A 50 7.63 -1.22 8.18
C LYS A 50 7.12 -2.62 8.55
N LEU A 51 6.00 -3.05 7.97
CA LEU A 51 5.44 -4.37 8.23
C LEU A 51 6.45 -5.49 7.98
N LEU A 52 7.12 -5.46 6.83
CA LEU A 52 8.15 -6.46 6.49
C LEU A 52 9.34 -6.42 7.44
N SER A 53 9.74 -5.22 7.87
CA SER A 53 10.83 -5.05 8.86
C SER A 53 10.44 -5.65 10.21
N ASP A 54 9.23 -5.37 10.68
CA ASP A 54 8.70 -5.92 11.94
C ASP A 54 8.62 -7.45 11.86
N MET A 55 8.14 -8.01 10.74
CA MET A 55 8.09 -9.46 10.51
C MET A 55 9.45 -10.16 10.52
N LEU A 56 10.51 -9.48 10.07
CA LEU A 56 11.87 -10.03 10.10
C LEU A 56 12.50 -9.97 11.51
N ASN A 57 12.06 -9.02 12.33
CA ASN A 57 12.55 -8.85 13.70
C ASN A 57 11.80 -9.75 14.71
N ASP A 58 10.56 -10.14 14.42
CA ASP A 58 9.80 -11.10 15.22
C ASP A 58 10.43 -12.51 15.10
N ASN A 59 10.77 -13.13 16.24
CA ASN A 59 11.40 -14.46 16.29
C ASN A 59 10.49 -15.52 15.63
N PRO A 60 10.98 -16.34 14.68
CA PRO A 60 10.17 -17.35 13.97
C PRO A 60 9.47 -18.37 14.89
N ALA A 61 9.90 -18.51 16.14
CA ALA A 61 9.22 -19.33 17.16
C ALA A 61 7.83 -18.80 17.58
N SER A 62 7.51 -17.52 17.31
CA SER A 62 6.23 -16.89 17.66
C SER A 62 5.23 -16.78 16.50
N ALA A 63 5.52 -17.34 15.32
CA ALA A 63 4.65 -17.29 14.14
C ALA A 63 3.34 -18.11 14.25
N SER A 64 3.09 -18.76 15.40
CA SER A 64 1.89 -19.57 15.64
C SER A 64 0.72 -18.73 16.19
N ALA A 65 0.14 -17.84 15.38
CA ALA A 65 -1.19 -17.25 15.64
C ALA A 65 -1.78 -16.60 14.36
N SER A 66 -2.44 -17.39 13.52
CA SER A 66 -2.91 -17.01 12.16
C SER A 66 -4.02 -15.95 12.08
N ALA A 67 -4.75 -15.68 13.16
CA ALA A 67 -5.78 -14.62 13.19
C ALA A 67 -5.27 -13.30 13.78
N ALA A 68 -4.39 -13.36 14.79
CA ALA A 68 -3.75 -12.19 15.38
C ALA A 68 -2.77 -11.53 14.40
N SER A 69 -2.14 -12.32 13.53
CA SER A 69 -1.26 -11.82 12.46
C SER A 69 -2.01 -10.97 11.42
N THR A 70 -3.23 -11.35 11.03
CA THR A 70 -4.02 -10.65 10.01
C THR A 70 -4.47 -9.25 10.47
N ILE A 71 -4.96 -9.14 11.70
CA ILE A 71 -5.37 -7.85 12.28
C ILE A 71 -4.15 -6.95 12.50
N LYS A 72 -3.02 -7.50 12.96
CA LYS A 72 -1.75 -6.76 13.07
C LYS A 72 -1.31 -6.21 11.72
N THR A 73 -1.38 -7.02 10.66
CA THR A 73 -1.05 -6.60 9.28
C THR A 73 -1.92 -5.42 8.83
N ALA A 74 -3.24 -5.48 9.03
CA ALA A 74 -4.13 -4.38 8.69
C ALA A 74 -3.83 -3.08 9.46
N ASN A 75 -3.57 -3.19 10.77
CA ASN A 75 -3.25 -2.05 11.62
C ASN A 75 -1.95 -1.35 11.21
N VAL A 76 -0.98 -2.10 10.66
CA VAL A 76 0.28 -1.52 10.15
C VAL A 76 0.10 -0.91 8.76
N LEU A 77 -0.68 -1.53 7.87
CA LEU A 77 -0.82 -1.08 6.47
C LEU A 77 -1.73 0.13 6.28
N THR A 78 -2.82 0.24 7.03
CA THR A 78 -3.91 1.22 6.84
C THR A 78 -3.67 2.67 7.32
N PRO A 79 -2.74 3.01 8.22
CA PRO A 79 -2.57 4.38 8.71
C PRO A 79 -2.35 5.41 7.61
N GLY A 80 -3.19 6.45 7.60
CA GLY A 80 -3.11 7.57 6.67
C GLY A 80 -3.66 7.29 5.27
N LEU A 81 -4.31 6.15 5.03
CA LEU A 81 -5.01 5.85 3.79
C LEU A 81 -6.46 6.34 3.85
N SER A 82 -7.11 6.50 2.69
CA SER A 82 -8.54 6.82 2.66
C SER A 82 -9.38 5.64 3.13
N GLN A 83 -10.59 5.90 3.65
CA GLN A 83 -11.50 4.85 4.11
C GLN A 83 -11.82 3.82 3.01
N ALA A 84 -11.91 4.25 1.75
CA ALA A 84 -12.12 3.36 0.61
C ALA A 84 -10.98 2.34 0.49
N THR A 85 -9.74 2.81 0.54
CA THR A 85 -8.55 1.95 0.50
C THR A 85 -8.47 1.03 1.71
N VAL A 86 -8.81 1.52 2.91
CA VAL A 86 -8.86 0.71 4.14
C VAL A 86 -9.89 -0.42 4.00
N ASN A 87 -11.07 -0.13 3.47
CA ASN A 87 -12.11 -1.14 3.27
C ASN A 87 -11.67 -2.23 2.29
N VAL A 88 -10.96 -1.87 1.21
CA VAL A 88 -10.40 -2.85 0.26
C VAL A 88 -9.37 -3.74 0.95
N ILE A 89 -8.44 -3.16 1.71
CA ILE A 89 -7.43 -3.92 2.46
C ILE A 89 -8.09 -4.87 3.47
N HIS A 90 -9.05 -4.38 4.26
CA HIS A 90 -9.77 -5.21 5.23
C HIS A 90 -10.56 -6.34 4.56
N SER A 91 -11.18 -6.06 3.41
CA SER A 91 -11.91 -7.09 2.66
C SER A 91 -10.97 -8.16 2.11
N LEU A 92 -9.81 -7.78 1.55
CA LEU A 92 -8.82 -8.70 1.02
C LEU A 92 -8.14 -9.52 2.13
N LEU A 93 -8.00 -8.96 3.33
CA LEU A 93 -7.51 -9.65 4.52
C LEU A 93 -8.59 -10.48 5.25
N GLY A 94 -9.83 -10.51 4.75
CA GLY A 94 -10.92 -11.26 5.39
C GLY A 94 -11.33 -10.71 6.77
N ILE A 95 -10.99 -9.47 7.09
CA ILE A 95 -11.34 -8.77 8.34
C ILE A 95 -12.80 -8.26 8.29
N ASN A 96 -13.48 -8.45 7.15
CA ASN A 96 -14.82 -7.93 6.92
C ASN A 96 -15.85 -8.61 7.84
N ARG A 97 -16.24 -7.91 8.91
CA ARG A 97 -17.43 -8.19 9.71
C ARG A 97 -18.67 -7.93 8.85
N ARG A 98 -19.15 -8.92 8.11
CA ARG A 98 -20.56 -9.00 7.65
C ARG A 98 -21.19 -10.17 8.38
N SER A 99 -21.69 -9.90 9.59
CA SER A 99 -23.09 -9.56 9.89
C SER A 99 -23.93 -10.82 10.00
N SER A 100 -23.98 -11.36 11.23
CA SER A 100 -25.07 -12.22 11.66
C SER A 100 -26.38 -11.48 11.43
N ILE A 101 -27.13 -11.91 10.42
CA ILE A 101 -28.59 -11.95 10.42
C ILE A 101 -28.95 -13.30 9.80
#